data_AF-A6SZB8-F1
#
_entry.id   AF-A6SZB8-F1
#
_cell.length_a   1.000
_cell.length_b   1.000
_cell.length_c   1.000
_cell.angle_alpha   90.00
_cell.angle_beta   90.00
_cell.angle_gamma   90.00
#
_symmetry.space_group_name_H-M   'P 1'
#
loop_
_entity.id
_entity.type
_entity.pdbx_description
1 polymer ?
#
loop_
_entity_poly.entity_id
_entity_poly.type
_entity_poly.pdbx_seq_one_letter_code
_entity_poly.pdbx_strand_id
1 'polypeptide(L)'
;MTGNPASVSVLALSACLLCFGMLTTQGGVRAESSIAPRSSSLPDPAPAGTEQEPRSTIQFSIPRQPLALALDRYGAITGLPVFFDAALVADRMASAVQGLYTPLVALQIMLSDTGLTARHTKSANQDDAFVLRLIDTPSAEPAKAKDAAELQRKIRQYDGLIQARIREALCGNKRIVPGDYRIPVRFFINASGQIWNPELLASTGEQARDVNIIDTLKAVRLERMPPPEIAQPFTMVILPRALAPGVECPAAH
;
A
#
# COMPACT_ATOMS: atom_id res chain seq x y z
N MET A 1 -29.39 -42.51 -28.33
CA MET A 1 -30.51 -42.08 -29.19
C MET A 1 -30.79 -40.61 -28.92
N THR A 2 -30.90 -39.83 -30.00
CA THR A 2 -31.26 -38.41 -30.13
C THR A 2 -30.37 -37.42 -29.35
N GLY A 3 -29.46 -36.65 -29.94
CA GLY A 3 -29.51 -35.89 -31.21
C GLY A 3 -29.75 -34.42 -30.86
N ASN A 4 -28.73 -33.55 -30.79
CA ASN A 4 -28.18 -32.66 -31.86
C ASN A 4 -29.22 -31.62 -32.37
N PRO A 5 -28.90 -30.53 -33.10
CA PRO A 5 -27.68 -29.70 -33.23
C PRO A 5 -27.96 -28.16 -33.32
N ALA A 6 -26.87 -27.39 -33.43
CA ALA A 6 -26.61 -26.25 -34.35
C ALA A 6 -27.55 -25.03 -34.45
N SER A 7 -26.93 -23.85 -34.46
CA SER A 7 -26.73 -22.97 -35.65
C SER A 7 -26.13 -21.65 -35.14
N VAL A 8 -24.92 -21.21 -35.48
CA VAL A 8 -24.32 -20.85 -36.78
C VAL A 8 -25.09 -19.71 -37.48
N SER A 9 -24.31 -18.76 -38.02
CA SER A 9 -24.67 -17.76 -39.04
C SER A 9 -25.38 -16.49 -38.52
N VAL A 10 -25.09 -15.26 -38.95
CA VAL A 10 -24.56 -14.82 -40.26
C VAL A 10 -24.36 -13.28 -40.28
N LEU A 11 -23.39 -12.82 -41.10
CA LEU A 11 -23.28 -11.53 -41.84
C LEU A 11 -23.28 -10.19 -41.05
N ALA A 12 -22.70 -9.09 -41.51
CA ALA A 12 -21.68 -8.74 -42.51
C ALA A 12 -21.60 -7.20 -42.54
N LEU A 13 -20.55 -6.69 -43.20
CA LEU A 13 -20.50 -5.44 -43.97
C LEU A 13 -20.61 -4.11 -43.20
N SER A 14 -19.50 -3.36 -43.17
CA SER A 14 -19.47 -2.08 -43.87
C SER A 14 -18.03 -1.65 -44.15
N ALA A 15 -17.70 -1.64 -45.43
CA ALA A 15 -16.52 -0.99 -46.00
C ALA A 15 -16.66 0.54 -45.85
N CYS A 16 -15.58 1.24 -45.54
CA CYS A 16 -15.47 2.67 -45.82
C CYS A 16 -14.10 2.91 -46.46
N LEU A 17 -14.08 2.71 -47.78
CA LEU A 17 -13.05 3.16 -48.71
C LEU A 17 -13.40 4.60 -49.08
N LEU A 18 -12.63 5.58 -48.64
CA LEU A 18 -12.56 6.86 -49.32
C LEU A 18 -11.11 7.29 -49.51
N CYS A 19 -10.79 7.34 -50.80
CA CYS A 19 -9.60 7.85 -51.46
C CYS A 19 -9.18 9.24 -50.98
N PHE A 20 -7.89 9.41 -50.70
CA PHE A 20 -7.17 10.63 -51.05
C PHE A 20 -5.80 10.24 -51.61
N GLY A 21 -5.72 10.13 -52.93
CA GLY A 21 -4.49 10.45 -53.65
C GLY A 21 -4.30 11.98 -53.65
N MET A 22 -3.18 12.57 -54.04
CA MET A 22 -1.95 12.08 -54.66
C MET A 22 -1.00 13.32 -54.73
N LEU A 23 0.27 13.11 -55.12
CA LEU A 23 1.31 14.13 -55.48
C LEU A 23 2.03 14.83 -54.29
N THR A 24 3.35 14.99 -54.21
CA THR A 24 4.44 14.95 -55.20
C THR A 24 5.80 14.58 -54.58
N THR A 25 6.70 14.21 -55.47
CA THR A 25 8.11 13.78 -55.40
C THR A 25 9.18 14.84 -55.03
N GLN A 26 10.38 14.32 -54.70
CA GLN A 26 11.73 14.93 -54.64
C GLN A 26 12.07 15.68 -53.34
N GLY A 27 13.25 15.53 -52.74
CA GLY A 27 14.45 14.78 -53.11
C GLY A 27 15.55 15.04 -52.07
N GLY A 28 16.46 14.08 -51.92
CA GLY A 28 17.88 14.23 -51.61
C GLY A 28 18.39 15.06 -50.43
N VAL A 29 19.30 14.41 -49.70
CA VAL A 29 20.52 14.94 -49.05
C VAL A 29 20.31 15.60 -47.68
N ARG A 30 20.79 14.96 -46.60
CA ARG A 30 22.16 15.12 -46.07
C ARG A 30 22.27 14.37 -44.74
N ALA A 31 23.25 13.48 -44.66
CA ALA A 31 23.76 12.99 -43.40
C ALA A 31 24.38 14.16 -42.63
N GLU A 32 24.02 14.34 -41.37
CA GLU A 32 24.96 14.93 -40.41
C GLU A 32 24.69 14.37 -39.02
N SER A 33 25.58 13.44 -38.66
CA SER A 33 25.86 13.05 -37.29
C SER A 33 26.25 14.30 -36.50
N SER A 34 25.36 14.74 -35.61
CA SER A 34 25.75 15.65 -34.53
C SER A 34 25.61 14.91 -33.21
N ILE A 35 26.74 14.33 -32.81
CA ILE A 35 27.04 13.95 -31.44
C ILE A 35 27.05 15.25 -30.62
N ALA A 36 25.94 15.53 -29.93
CA ALA A 36 25.93 16.52 -28.87
C ALA A 36 26.38 15.85 -27.56
N PRO A 37 27.29 16.48 -26.79
CA PRO A 37 27.83 15.91 -25.57
C PRO A 37 26.76 15.78 -24.48
N ARG A 38 26.90 14.70 -23.72
CA ARG A 38 26.19 14.39 -22.49
C ARG A 38 26.28 15.57 -21.51
N SER A 39 25.14 16.14 -21.14
CA SER A 39 24.96 16.70 -19.80
C SER A 39 24.12 15.70 -19.01
N SER A 40 24.80 14.73 -18.42
CA SER A 40 24.26 13.93 -17.33
C SER A 40 24.10 14.83 -16.12
N SER A 41 23.01 15.59 -16.03
CA SER A 41 22.55 16.09 -14.73
C SER A 41 22.03 14.87 -13.97
N LEU A 42 22.76 14.44 -12.94
CA LEU A 42 22.26 13.47 -11.99
C LEU A 42 20.89 13.96 -11.49
N PRO A 43 19.83 13.14 -11.51
CA PRO A 43 18.73 13.38 -10.61
C PRO A 43 19.26 13.17 -9.18
N ASP A 44 19.17 14.21 -8.36
CA ASP A 44 19.40 14.09 -6.92
C ASP A 44 18.61 12.89 -6.36
N PRO A 45 19.20 12.09 -5.44
CA PRO A 45 18.43 11.10 -4.71
C PRO A 45 17.41 11.83 -3.84
N ALA A 46 16.17 11.89 -4.33
CA ALA A 46 15.04 12.36 -3.55
C ALA A 46 14.98 11.56 -2.22
N PRO A 47 14.79 12.24 -1.07
CA PRO A 47 14.64 11.54 0.20
C PRO A 47 13.38 10.67 0.18
N ALA A 48 13.49 9.55 0.89
CA ALA A 48 12.49 8.51 1.04
C ALA A 48 11.06 9.04 1.29
N GLY A 49 10.10 8.43 0.58
CA GLY A 49 8.72 8.23 1.03
C GLY A 49 7.97 9.46 1.53
N THR A 50 7.67 10.41 0.64
CA THR A 50 6.48 11.25 0.82
C THR A 50 5.34 10.58 0.06
N GLU A 51 4.38 10.03 0.80
CA GLU A 51 3.06 9.69 0.25
C GLU A 51 2.56 10.90 -0.53
N GLN A 52 2.45 10.75 -1.85
CA GLN A 52 2.23 11.87 -2.76
C GLN A 52 0.78 12.36 -2.72
N GLU A 53 0.42 13.15 -1.72
CA GLU A 53 -0.94 13.65 -1.46
C GLU A 53 -1.54 14.44 -2.64
N PRO A 54 -2.88 14.56 -2.74
CA PRO A 54 -3.53 15.44 -3.69
C PRO A 54 -3.15 16.91 -3.42
N ARG A 55 -2.34 17.49 -4.31
CA ARG A 55 -1.76 18.84 -4.15
C ARG A 55 -2.64 19.99 -4.65
N SER A 56 -3.79 19.70 -5.25
CA SER A 56 -4.69 20.74 -5.76
C SER A 56 -5.47 21.41 -4.63
N THR A 57 -5.41 22.74 -4.56
CA THR A 57 -6.19 23.52 -3.60
C THR A 57 -7.66 23.63 -4.03
N ILE A 58 -8.58 23.47 -3.09
CA ILE A 58 -10.03 23.56 -3.27
C ILE A 58 -10.56 24.66 -2.34
N GLN A 59 -11.62 25.37 -2.77
CA GLN A 59 -12.30 26.34 -1.93
C GLN A 59 -13.19 25.61 -0.92
N PHE A 60 -12.93 25.79 0.36
CA PHE A 60 -13.74 25.25 1.46
C PHE A 60 -14.60 26.33 2.10
N SER A 61 -15.82 25.94 2.47
CA SER A 61 -16.76 26.74 3.26
C SER A 61 -17.57 25.82 4.17
N ILE A 62 -16.90 25.21 5.14
CA ILE A 62 -17.51 24.29 6.12
C ILE A 62 -17.64 25.04 7.46
N PRO A 63 -18.86 25.28 7.97
CA PRO A 63 -19.05 25.95 9.25
C PRO A 63 -18.69 25.04 10.43
N ARG A 64 -18.52 25.62 11.62
CA ARG A 64 -18.38 24.87 12.87
C ARG A 64 -19.66 24.07 13.13
N GLN A 65 -19.57 22.74 13.18
CA GLN A 65 -20.72 21.84 13.28
C GLN A 65 -20.30 20.47 13.84
N PRO A 66 -21.24 19.56 14.15
CA PRO A 66 -20.90 18.20 14.59
C PRO A 66 -19.94 17.53 13.59
N LEU A 67 -18.90 16.87 14.12
CA LEU A 67 -17.78 16.37 13.30
C LEU A 67 -18.25 15.41 12.21
N ALA A 68 -19.20 14.53 12.51
CA ALA A 68 -19.79 13.62 11.52
C ALA A 68 -20.39 14.37 10.32
N LEU A 69 -21.11 15.48 10.55
CA LEU A 69 -21.70 16.29 9.48
C LEU A 69 -20.64 17.08 8.68
N ALA A 70 -19.56 17.50 9.35
CA ALA A 70 -18.43 18.16 8.69
C ALA A 70 -17.64 17.22 7.78
N LEU A 71 -17.43 15.98 8.20
CA LEU A 71 -16.76 14.95 7.40
C LEU A 71 -17.59 14.55 6.18
N ASP A 72 -18.91 14.46 6.32
CA ASP A 72 -19.83 14.20 5.20
C ASP A 72 -19.74 15.31 4.13
N ARG A 73 -19.83 16.59 4.56
CA ARG A 73 -19.63 17.73 3.64
C ARG A 73 -18.24 17.77 3.01
N TYR A 74 -17.21 17.45 3.78
CA TYR A 74 -15.84 17.38 3.29
C TYR A 74 -15.69 16.31 2.20
N GLY A 75 -16.26 15.11 2.42
CA GLY A 75 -16.30 14.05 1.43
C GLY A 75 -17.04 14.47 0.15
N ALA A 76 -18.16 15.18 0.29
CA ALA A 76 -18.92 15.70 -0.86
C ALA A 76 -18.14 16.76 -1.68
N ILE A 77 -17.32 17.59 -1.03
CA ILE A 77 -16.50 18.62 -1.69
C ILE A 77 -15.27 18.02 -2.36
N THR A 78 -14.60 17.08 -1.70
CA THR A 78 -13.29 16.56 -2.14
C THR A 78 -13.38 15.29 -2.97
N GLY A 79 -14.47 14.54 -2.85
CA GLY A 79 -14.61 13.19 -3.42
C GLY A 79 -13.71 12.14 -2.75
N LEU A 80 -13.01 12.49 -1.67
CA LEU A 80 -12.05 11.60 -1.02
C LEU A 80 -12.71 10.82 0.12
N PRO A 81 -12.55 9.49 0.17
CA PRO A 81 -13.04 8.69 1.29
C PRO A 81 -12.27 9.01 2.58
N VAL A 82 -13.01 9.19 3.68
CA VAL A 82 -12.47 9.35 5.04
C VAL A 82 -13.00 8.24 5.92
N PHE A 83 -12.10 7.39 6.41
CA PHE A 83 -12.41 6.26 7.29
C PHE A 83 -12.19 6.62 8.75
N PHE A 84 -13.11 6.23 9.62
CA PHE A 84 -13.03 6.46 11.06
C PHE A 84 -13.91 5.45 11.82
N ASP A 85 -13.59 5.26 13.10
CA ASP A 85 -14.50 4.61 14.04
C ASP A 85 -15.57 5.63 14.49
N ALA A 86 -16.85 5.26 14.42
CA ALA A 86 -17.97 6.11 14.81
C ALA A 86 -17.84 6.65 16.24
N ALA A 87 -17.27 5.86 17.16
CA ALA A 87 -17.03 6.29 18.54
C ALA A 87 -16.01 7.43 18.65
N LEU A 88 -15.09 7.57 17.68
CA LEU A 88 -14.13 8.67 17.68
C LEU A 88 -14.75 10.00 17.29
N VAL A 89 -15.80 9.99 16.48
CA VAL A 89 -16.44 11.22 15.98
C VAL A 89 -17.71 11.60 16.74
N ALA A 90 -18.28 10.66 17.52
CA ALA A 90 -19.42 10.89 18.37
C ALA A 90 -19.18 12.08 19.32
N ASP A 91 -20.16 12.97 19.40
CA ASP A 91 -20.18 14.16 20.27
C ASP A 91 -19.00 15.14 20.12
N ARG A 92 -18.20 15.04 19.05
CA ARG A 92 -17.13 16.00 18.73
C ARG A 92 -17.63 17.10 17.79
N MET A 93 -17.07 18.29 17.95
CA MET A 93 -17.35 19.44 17.10
C MET A 93 -16.16 19.74 16.19
N ALA A 94 -16.41 19.81 14.89
CA ALA A 94 -15.42 20.24 13.92
C ALA A 94 -15.21 21.76 13.98
N SER A 95 -13.97 22.21 13.80
CA SER A 95 -13.64 23.61 13.58
C SER A 95 -14.14 24.07 12.21
N ALA A 96 -14.41 25.37 12.07
CA ALA A 96 -14.79 25.94 10.78
C ALA A 96 -13.59 25.94 9.82
N VAL A 97 -13.81 25.58 8.55
CA VAL A 97 -12.80 25.61 7.49
C VAL A 97 -13.28 26.53 6.38
N GLN A 98 -12.59 27.65 6.20
CA GLN A 98 -12.91 28.68 5.20
C GLN A 98 -11.65 29.13 4.49
N GLY A 99 -11.63 29.02 3.16
CA GLY A 99 -10.50 29.44 2.32
C GLY A 99 -10.06 28.38 1.31
N LEU A 100 -8.97 28.68 0.60
CA LEU A 100 -8.34 27.77 -0.35
C LEU A 100 -7.30 26.91 0.36
N TYR A 101 -7.54 25.60 0.43
CA TYR A 101 -6.64 24.66 1.07
C TYR A 101 -6.51 23.39 0.24
N THR A 102 -5.43 22.64 0.43
CA THR A 102 -5.41 21.25 -0.01
C THR A 102 -6.36 20.42 0.86
N PRO A 103 -6.86 19.27 0.37
CA PRO A 103 -7.73 18.40 1.17
C PRO A 103 -7.15 18.06 2.55
N LEU A 104 -5.87 17.66 2.62
CA LEU A 104 -5.21 17.37 3.90
C LEU A 104 -5.25 18.59 4.85
N VAL A 105 -4.87 19.77 4.37
CA VAL A 105 -4.78 20.97 5.21
C VAL A 105 -6.17 21.36 5.73
N ALA A 106 -7.19 21.32 4.87
CA ALA A 106 -8.58 21.56 5.26
C ALA A 106 -9.04 20.58 6.36
N LEU A 107 -8.71 19.29 6.19
CA LEU A 107 -9.06 18.25 7.16
C LEU A 107 -8.31 18.44 8.50
N GLN A 108 -7.03 18.83 8.48
CA GLN A 108 -6.28 19.14 9.70
C GLN A 108 -6.85 20.34 10.45
N ILE A 109 -7.24 21.41 9.73
CA ILE A 109 -7.90 22.58 10.34
C ILE A 109 -9.23 22.14 10.98
N MET A 110 -10.02 21.33 10.30
CA MET A 110 -11.30 20.81 10.80
C MET A 110 -11.15 20.05 12.13
N LEU A 111 -10.06 19.29 12.28
CA LEU A 111 -9.80 18.39 13.41
C LEU A 111 -9.00 19.04 14.55
N SER A 112 -8.63 20.31 14.44
CA SER A 112 -7.72 20.99 15.40
C SER A 112 -8.16 20.85 16.86
N ASP A 113 -9.46 20.95 17.11
CA ASP A 113 -10.05 21.00 18.45
C ASP A 113 -10.65 19.65 18.86
N THR A 114 -10.55 18.64 18.00
CA THR A 114 -11.17 17.33 18.24
C THR A 114 -10.20 16.35 18.90
N GLY A 115 -8.91 16.68 19.00
CA GLY A 115 -7.89 15.74 19.45
C GLY A 115 -7.72 14.55 18.50
N LEU A 116 -8.08 14.73 17.22
CA LEU A 116 -7.96 13.73 16.17
C LEU A 116 -6.99 14.24 15.11
N THR A 117 -6.31 13.32 14.43
CA THR A 117 -5.46 13.60 13.28
C THR A 117 -5.87 12.72 12.11
N ALA A 118 -5.74 13.24 10.91
CA ALA A 118 -5.95 12.50 9.69
C ALA A 118 -4.61 12.00 9.15
N ARG A 119 -4.53 10.70 8.85
CA ARG A 119 -3.42 10.13 8.09
C ARG A 119 -3.87 9.82 6.69
N HIS A 120 -3.08 10.26 5.72
CA HIS A 120 -3.21 9.83 4.34
C HIS A 120 -2.82 8.35 4.23
N THR A 121 -3.51 7.59 3.37
CA THR A 121 -3.14 6.22 3.03
C THR A 121 -3.22 6.04 1.52
N LYS A 122 -2.13 5.54 0.93
CA LYS A 122 -2.10 5.07 -0.46
C LYS A 122 -2.16 3.55 -0.48
N SER A 123 -3.20 3.00 -1.11
CA SER A 123 -3.21 1.58 -1.46
C SER A 123 -2.68 1.43 -2.88
N ALA A 124 -1.81 0.46 -3.12
CA ALA A 124 -1.06 0.29 -4.38
C ALA A 124 -1.92 0.22 -5.67
N ASN A 125 -3.25 0.08 -5.54
CA ASN A 125 -4.21 0.02 -6.64
C ASN A 125 -5.54 0.78 -6.35
N GLN A 126 -5.57 1.78 -5.45
CA GLN A 126 -6.82 2.51 -5.11
C GLN A 126 -6.58 4.03 -5.01
N ASP A 127 -7.69 4.78 -5.06
CA ASP A 127 -7.73 6.23 -4.87
C ASP A 127 -7.19 6.67 -3.50
N ASP A 128 -6.75 7.92 -3.41
CA ASP A 128 -6.27 8.54 -2.17
C ASP A 128 -7.37 8.53 -1.09
N ALA A 129 -7.01 8.14 0.14
CA ALA A 129 -7.95 8.06 1.26
C ALA A 129 -7.34 8.61 2.56
N PHE A 130 -8.20 9.03 3.48
CA PHE A 130 -7.80 9.47 4.82
C PHE A 130 -8.34 8.55 5.91
N VAL A 131 -7.58 8.35 6.98
CA VAL A 131 -8.00 7.62 8.18
C VAL A 131 -7.85 8.52 9.41
N LEU A 132 -8.91 8.67 10.20
CA LEU A 132 -8.88 9.45 11.44
C LEU A 132 -8.38 8.62 12.62
N ARG A 133 -7.53 9.21 13.44
CA ARG A 133 -6.98 8.61 14.67
C ARG A 133 -6.94 9.64 15.78
N LEU A 134 -6.98 9.19 17.04
CA LEU A 134 -6.66 10.05 18.17
C LEU A 134 -5.23 10.57 18.06
N ILE A 135 -5.04 11.84 18.37
CA ILE A 135 -3.72 12.39 18.61
C ILE A 135 -3.26 11.76 19.93
N ASP A 136 -2.22 10.94 19.86
CA ASP A 136 -1.45 10.54 21.04
C ASP A 136 -0.78 11.80 21.57
N THR A 137 -1.54 12.63 22.30
CA THR A 137 -0.96 13.76 23.01
C THR A 137 -0.04 13.11 24.03
N PRO A 138 1.28 13.40 24.05
CA PRO A 138 2.17 12.85 25.05
C PRO A 138 1.87 13.54 26.39
N SER A 139 0.70 13.26 26.95
CA SER A 139 0.30 13.56 28.31
C SER A 139 0.51 12.30 29.14
N ALA A 140 1.71 11.74 29.01
CA ALA A 140 2.27 10.82 29.97
C ALA A 140 3.62 11.42 30.35
N GLU A 141 3.88 11.51 31.65
CA GLU A 141 5.14 11.99 32.23
C GLU A 141 6.35 11.58 31.37
N PRO A 142 7.35 12.46 31.17
CA PRO A 142 8.43 12.25 30.20
C PRO A 142 9.22 10.95 30.40
N ALA A 143 9.13 10.30 31.57
CA ALA A 143 9.65 8.95 31.80
C ALA A 143 8.82 7.87 31.08
N LYS A 144 7.48 7.87 31.23
CA LYS A 144 6.58 6.90 30.58
C LYS A 144 6.58 7.02 29.06
N ALA A 145 6.73 8.23 28.53
CA ALA A 145 6.85 8.47 27.10
C ALA A 145 8.14 7.87 26.51
N LYS A 146 9.25 7.90 27.27
CA LYS A 146 10.52 7.27 26.86
C LYS A 146 10.43 5.75 26.87
N ASP A 147 9.84 5.17 27.91
CA ASP A 147 9.66 3.72 28.03
C ASP A 147 8.76 3.18 26.91
N ALA A 148 7.66 3.87 26.61
CA ALA A 148 6.78 3.53 25.48
C ALA A 148 7.51 3.61 24.13
N ALA A 149 8.32 4.66 23.92
CA ALA A 149 9.09 4.82 22.69
C ALA A 149 10.19 3.75 22.53
N GLU A 150 10.83 3.32 23.63
CA GLU A 150 11.79 2.23 23.63
C GLU A 150 11.10 0.89 23.33
N LEU A 151 9.98 0.59 23.98
CA LEU A 151 9.20 -0.61 23.73
C LEU A 151 8.75 -0.69 22.27
N GLN A 152 8.19 0.38 21.71
CA GLN A 152 7.82 0.44 20.30
C GLN A 152 9.01 0.20 19.36
N ARG A 153 10.21 0.67 19.73
CA ARG A 153 11.43 0.43 18.95
C ARG A 153 11.83 -1.04 18.98
N LYS A 154 11.75 -1.68 20.15
CA LYS A 154 12.00 -3.13 20.31
C LYS A 154 11.02 -3.95 19.47
N ILE A 155 9.74 -3.60 19.49
CA ILE A 155 8.70 -4.25 18.66
C ILE A 155 9.04 -4.11 17.18
N ARG A 156 9.30 -2.90 16.68
CA ARG A 156 9.67 -2.67 15.26
C ARG A 156 10.93 -3.43 14.84
N GLN A 157 11.93 -3.51 15.71
CA GLN A 157 13.15 -4.27 15.45
C GLN A 157 12.90 -5.77 15.38
N TYR A 158 12.00 -6.29 16.23
CA TYR A 158 11.62 -7.69 16.22
C TYR A 158 10.79 -8.04 14.98
N ASP A 159 9.84 -7.19 14.59
CA ASP A 159 9.08 -7.35 13.34
C ASP A 159 10.00 -7.37 12.11
N GLY A 160 10.97 -6.46 12.06
CA GLY A 160 11.97 -6.42 10.98
C GLY A 160 12.82 -7.70 10.91
N LEU A 161 13.17 -8.30 12.05
CA LEU A 161 13.86 -9.59 12.10
C LEU A 161 12.98 -10.72 11.52
N ILE A 162 11.71 -10.79 11.95
CA ILE A 162 10.76 -11.80 11.47
C ILE A 162 10.64 -11.70 9.94
N GLN A 163 10.39 -10.50 9.43
CA GLN A 163 10.26 -10.25 8.00
C GLN A 163 11.53 -10.63 7.23
N ALA A 164 12.72 -10.29 7.75
CA ALA A 164 13.98 -10.63 7.10
C ALA A 164 14.21 -12.14 7.02
N ARG A 165 14.03 -12.86 8.14
CA ARG A 165 14.28 -14.32 8.21
C ARG A 165 13.27 -15.12 7.39
N ILE A 166 12.00 -14.72 7.41
CA ILE A 166 10.98 -15.36 6.56
C ILE A 166 11.27 -15.09 5.08
N ARG A 167 11.61 -13.85 4.71
CA ARG A 167 11.98 -13.51 3.33
C ARG A 167 13.17 -14.33 2.85
N GLU A 168 14.23 -14.41 3.64
CA GLU A 168 15.42 -15.21 3.32
C GLU A 168 15.05 -16.68 3.07
N ALA A 169 14.25 -17.29 3.94
CA ALA A 169 13.83 -18.68 3.79
C ALA A 169 12.97 -18.92 2.54
N LEU A 170 12.01 -18.03 2.26
CA LEU A 170 11.17 -18.12 1.06
C LEU A 170 11.99 -17.91 -0.21
N CYS A 171 12.92 -16.95 -0.21
CA CYS A 171 13.79 -16.66 -1.35
C CYS A 171 14.80 -17.78 -1.63
N GLY A 172 15.22 -18.52 -0.60
CA GLY A 172 16.11 -19.69 -0.74
C GLY A 172 15.44 -20.91 -1.37
N ASN A 173 14.10 -20.98 -1.38
CA ASN A 173 13.36 -22.10 -1.91
C ASN A 173 12.73 -21.78 -3.28
N LYS A 174 13.35 -22.25 -4.36
CA LYS A 174 12.93 -22.01 -5.76
C LYS A 174 11.46 -22.38 -6.07
N ARG A 175 10.83 -23.25 -5.28
CA ARG A 175 9.43 -23.67 -5.45
C ARG A 175 8.40 -22.67 -4.91
N ILE A 176 8.83 -21.79 -4.01
CA ILE A 176 7.96 -20.86 -3.28
C ILE A 176 8.58 -19.45 -3.20
N VAL A 177 9.44 -19.12 -4.17
CA VAL A 177 9.94 -17.75 -4.29
C VAL A 177 8.72 -16.84 -4.44
N PRO A 178 8.59 -15.77 -3.63
CA PRO A 178 7.48 -14.85 -3.75
C PRO A 178 7.34 -14.37 -5.20
N GLY A 179 6.13 -14.48 -5.74
CA GLY A 179 5.85 -14.30 -7.16
C GLY A 179 4.54 -13.56 -7.39
N ASP A 180 3.55 -14.27 -7.90
CA ASP A 180 2.23 -13.77 -8.29
C ASP A 180 1.13 -13.98 -7.22
N TYR A 181 1.46 -14.68 -6.13
CA TYR A 181 0.50 -15.05 -5.12
C TYR A 181 0.51 -14.09 -3.93
N ARG A 182 -0.67 -13.92 -3.33
CA ARG A 182 -0.86 -13.23 -2.04
C ARG A 182 -1.38 -14.24 -1.03
N ILE A 183 -0.69 -14.40 0.08
CA ILE A 183 -1.10 -15.35 1.10
C ILE A 183 -0.96 -14.77 2.51
N PRO A 184 -2.08 -14.54 3.23
CA PRO A 184 -2.05 -14.26 4.65
C PRO A 184 -1.68 -15.53 5.42
N VAL A 185 -0.76 -15.40 6.38
CA VAL A 185 -0.23 -16.48 7.20
C VAL A 185 -0.29 -16.07 8.66
N ARG A 186 -0.67 -17.01 9.51
CA ARG A 186 -0.67 -16.85 10.97
C ARG A 186 0.27 -17.87 11.60
N PHE A 187 1.02 -17.47 12.61
CA PHE A 187 1.93 -18.37 13.32
C PHE A 187 2.26 -17.86 14.73
N PHE A 188 2.84 -18.74 15.53
CA PHE A 188 3.41 -18.41 16.83
C PHE A 188 4.93 -18.45 16.75
N ILE A 189 5.60 -17.83 17.71
CA ILE A 189 7.04 -18.00 17.93
C ILE A 189 7.21 -18.56 19.34
N ASN A 190 7.85 -19.71 19.44
CA ASN A 190 8.11 -20.35 20.73
C ASN A 190 9.31 -19.70 21.46
N ALA A 191 9.59 -20.17 22.68
CA ALA A 191 10.68 -19.64 23.50
C ALA A 191 12.08 -19.79 22.87
N SER A 192 12.28 -20.74 21.94
CA SER A 192 13.54 -20.91 21.21
C SER A 192 13.68 -20.00 19.98
N GLY A 193 12.69 -19.14 19.72
CA GLY A 193 12.68 -18.27 18.55
C GLY A 193 12.38 -19.00 17.24
N GLN A 194 11.74 -20.18 17.31
CA GLN A 194 11.30 -20.92 16.14
C GLN A 194 9.83 -20.62 15.82
N ILE A 195 9.51 -20.55 14.53
CA ILE A 195 8.12 -20.45 14.08
C ILE A 195 7.39 -21.76 14.41
N TRP A 196 6.32 -21.65 15.17
CA TRP A 196 5.48 -22.76 15.62
C TRP A 196 4.06 -22.63 15.07
N ASN A 197 3.51 -23.77 14.67
CA ASN A 197 2.16 -23.92 14.11
C ASN A 197 1.81 -22.86 13.03
N PRO A 198 2.58 -22.75 11.93
CA PRO A 198 2.22 -21.87 10.84
C PRO A 198 0.98 -22.39 10.11
N GLU A 199 0.08 -21.47 9.79
CA GLU A 199 -1.20 -21.72 9.15
C GLU A 199 -1.41 -20.72 8.01
N LEU A 200 -1.73 -21.21 6.81
CA LEU A 200 -2.15 -20.36 5.71
C LEU A 200 -3.63 -20.02 5.90
N LEU A 201 -3.95 -18.72 5.92
CA LEU A 201 -5.33 -18.24 6.06
C LEU A 201 -6.08 -18.20 4.71
N ALA A 202 -5.41 -18.54 3.62
CA ALA A 202 -5.96 -18.77 2.28
C ALA A 202 -5.10 -19.82 1.54
N SER A 203 -5.33 -20.02 0.25
CA SER A 203 -4.48 -20.86 -0.61
C SER A 203 -3.77 -20.01 -1.66
N THR A 204 -2.58 -20.43 -2.10
CA THR A 204 -1.89 -19.83 -3.26
C THR A 204 -2.50 -20.25 -4.60
N GLY A 205 -3.47 -21.16 -4.60
CA GLY A 205 -4.03 -21.79 -5.80
C GLY A 205 -3.29 -23.06 -6.24
N GLU A 206 -2.17 -23.38 -5.60
CA GLU A 206 -1.38 -24.58 -5.88
C GLU A 206 -1.03 -25.31 -4.57
N GLN A 207 -1.61 -26.50 -4.36
CA GLN A 207 -1.45 -27.26 -3.11
C GLN A 207 0.01 -27.62 -2.80
N ALA A 208 0.79 -27.97 -3.83
CA ALA A 208 2.21 -28.27 -3.66
C ALA A 208 2.97 -27.05 -3.12
N ARG A 209 2.64 -25.84 -3.60
CA ARG A 209 3.24 -24.59 -3.13
C ARG A 209 2.84 -24.30 -1.68
N ASP A 210 1.56 -24.46 -1.35
CA ASP A 210 1.03 -24.27 0.01
C ASP A 210 1.76 -25.14 1.05
N VAL A 211 1.96 -26.43 0.74
CA VAL A 211 2.70 -27.35 1.61
C VAL A 211 4.16 -26.91 1.76
N ASN A 212 4.84 -26.56 0.66
CA ASN A 212 6.23 -26.10 0.72
C ASN A 212 6.38 -24.80 1.53
N ILE A 213 5.40 -23.89 1.49
CA ILE A 213 5.42 -22.67 2.32
C ILE A 213 5.36 -23.04 3.79
N ILE A 214 4.40 -23.87 4.19
CA ILE A 214 4.25 -24.30 5.59
C ILE A 214 5.53 -24.98 6.10
N ASP A 215 6.10 -25.90 5.33
CA ASP A 215 7.31 -26.63 5.72
C ASP A 215 8.53 -25.72 5.81
N THR A 216 8.67 -24.77 4.87
CA THR A 216 9.74 -23.77 4.91
C THR A 216 9.61 -22.86 6.13
N LEU A 217 8.39 -22.41 6.47
CA LEU A 217 8.16 -21.56 7.64
C LEU A 217 8.47 -22.28 8.95
N LYS A 218 8.12 -23.56 9.10
CA LYS A 218 8.46 -24.37 10.29
C LYS A 218 9.97 -24.49 10.52
N ALA A 219 10.77 -24.39 9.47
CA ALA A 219 12.22 -24.45 9.53
C ALA A 219 12.89 -23.12 9.92
N VAL A 220 12.16 -21.99 9.90
CA VAL A 220 12.71 -20.67 10.21
C VAL A 220 13.07 -20.55 11.69
N ARG A 221 14.29 -20.09 11.95
CA ARG A 221 14.81 -19.77 13.29
C ARG A 221 15.21 -18.30 13.35
N LEU A 222 14.66 -17.57 14.32
CA LEU A 222 14.93 -16.15 14.55
C LEU A 222 16.14 -15.94 15.47
N GLU A 223 16.59 -16.99 16.17
CA GLU A 223 17.72 -16.98 17.13
C GLU A 223 17.54 -15.95 18.27
N ARG A 224 16.32 -15.44 18.44
CA ARG A 224 15.90 -14.53 19.50
C ARG A 224 14.50 -14.89 19.96
N MET A 225 14.28 -14.84 21.27
CA MET A 225 12.97 -15.05 21.88
C MET A 225 12.08 -13.82 21.67
N PRO A 226 10.76 -14.00 21.42
CA PRO A 226 9.84 -12.87 21.37
C PRO A 226 9.82 -12.15 22.73
N PRO A 227 9.95 -10.81 22.74
CA PRO A 227 9.69 -10.03 23.95
C PRO A 227 8.29 -10.35 24.50
N PRO A 228 8.13 -10.48 25.82
CA PRO A 228 6.86 -10.89 26.42
C PRO A 228 5.73 -9.87 26.20
N GLU A 229 6.07 -8.62 25.87
CA GLU A 229 5.12 -7.55 25.57
C GLU A 229 4.51 -7.66 24.16
N ILE A 230 5.01 -8.53 23.29
CA ILE A 230 4.47 -8.72 21.94
C ILE A 230 3.28 -9.68 21.96
N ALA A 231 2.12 -9.20 21.50
CA ALA A 231 0.93 -10.02 21.35
C ALA A 231 1.12 -11.09 20.27
N GLN A 232 0.76 -12.34 20.59
CA GLN A 232 0.72 -13.47 19.68
C GLN A 232 -0.73 -13.95 19.49
N PRO A 233 -1.09 -14.56 18.34
CA PRO A 233 -0.24 -14.96 17.23
C PRO A 233 0.16 -13.82 16.29
N PHE A 234 1.26 -14.01 15.58
CA PHE A 234 1.69 -13.12 14.51
C PHE A 234 0.85 -13.37 13.26
N THR A 235 0.48 -12.29 12.58
CA THR A 235 -0.19 -12.36 11.26
C THR A 235 0.64 -11.57 10.27
N MET A 236 0.98 -12.20 9.15
CA MET A 236 1.77 -11.61 8.07
C MET A 236 1.08 -11.88 6.74
N VAL A 237 1.28 -11.00 5.77
CA VAL A 237 0.87 -11.24 4.38
C VAL A 237 2.11 -11.34 3.51
N ILE A 238 2.26 -12.46 2.80
CA ILE A 238 3.22 -12.56 1.70
C ILE A 238 2.57 -11.89 0.50
N LEU A 239 3.22 -10.87 -0.03
CA LEU A 239 2.72 -10.08 -1.15
C LEU A 239 3.33 -10.56 -2.48
N PRO A 240 2.60 -10.39 -3.59
CA PRO A 240 3.19 -10.53 -4.92
C PRO A 240 4.36 -9.55 -5.12
N ARG A 241 5.37 -9.96 -5.89
CA ARG A 241 6.56 -9.12 -6.17
C ARG A 241 6.21 -7.76 -6.75
N ALA A 242 5.22 -7.71 -7.64
CA ALA A 242 4.77 -6.47 -8.26
C ALA A 242 4.22 -5.45 -7.24
N LEU A 243 3.76 -5.91 -6.07
CA LEU A 243 3.17 -5.08 -5.02
C LEU A 243 4.14 -4.78 -3.87
N ALA A 244 5.39 -5.23 -3.95
CA ALA A 244 6.42 -5.02 -2.92
C ALA A 244 7.77 -4.58 -3.53
N PRO A 245 7.83 -3.43 -4.24
CA PRO A 245 9.08 -2.92 -4.81
C PRO A 245 10.13 -2.65 -3.71
N GLY A 246 11.37 -3.09 -3.92
CA GLY A 246 12.46 -2.95 -2.95
C GLY A 246 12.52 -4.05 -1.88
N VAL A 247 11.62 -5.04 -1.92
CA VAL A 247 11.64 -6.25 -1.08
C VAL A 247 11.94 -7.47 -1.96
N GLU A 248 12.90 -7.33 -2.88
CA GLU A 248 13.28 -8.42 -3.78
C GLU A 248 14.05 -9.51 -3.02
N CYS A 249 14.02 -10.71 -3.61
CA CYS A 249 14.94 -11.75 -3.17
C CYS A 249 16.36 -11.33 -3.56
N PRO A 250 17.35 -11.49 -2.65
CA PRO A 250 18.74 -11.27 -3.03
C PRO A 250 19.09 -12.16 -4.22
N ALA A 251 19.96 -11.66 -5.11
CA ALA A 251 20.45 -12.45 -6.23
C ALA A 251 21.09 -13.74 -5.69
N ALA A 252 20.74 -14.89 -6.28
CA ALA A 252 21.35 -16.16 -5.90
C ALA A 252 22.86 -16.10 -6.18
N HIS A 253 23.67 -16.36 -5.16
CA HIS A 253 25.11 -16.60 -5.31
C HIS A 253 25.37 -18.05 -5.74
#